data_AF-A0A9P8ANE0-F1
#
_entry.id   AF-A0A9P8ANE0-F1
#
_cell.length_a   1.000
_cell.length_b   1.000
_cell.length_c   1.000
_cell.angle_alpha   90.00
_cell.angle_beta   90.00
_cell.angle_gamma   90.00
#
_symmetry.space_group_name_H-M   'P 1'
#
loop_
_entity.id
_entity.type
_entity.pdbx_description
1 polymer ?
#
loop_
_entity_poly.entity_id
_entity_poly.type
_entity_poly.pdbx_seq_one_letter_code
_entity_poly.pdbx_strand_id
1 'polypeptide(L)'
;MHDISLTQIFVIIPTTVSCYLTWAMTILCDSLRQMQDARVKWPQGEEFEENNALVVVQHPLLDGAFGSLDGLNLMVQTSTDQELKNATFNGWLHEHFVSSVFAFNAKGEIIACKLNAPGSWHDSCVAKPIYEKLRTQTPEGFYLWGNRGIQGSFGCLHVPLPIRYHETRGDLLEVCVHLFNYHTRTIGYNQIRSVYMPIWQEGGQEEIWQSFENILFSDQRNNDRVARFYNIVSHE
;
A
#
# COMPACT_ATOMS: atom_id res chain seq x y z
N MET A 1 -8.29 17.38 -3.49
CA MET A 1 -9.19 18.56 -3.64
C MET A 1 -9.49 19.04 -2.24
N HIS A 2 -9.14 20.27 -1.86
CA HIS A 2 -9.31 20.76 -0.48
C HIS A 2 -10.77 21.15 -0.24
N ASP A 3 -11.32 20.96 0.97
CA ASP A 3 -12.73 21.29 1.29
C ASP A 3 -13.13 22.71 0.87
N ILE A 4 -12.19 23.65 0.95
CA ILE A 4 -12.36 25.06 0.54
C ILE A 4 -12.68 25.18 -0.97
N SER A 5 -12.14 24.30 -1.81
CA SER A 5 -12.47 24.31 -3.24
C SER A 5 -13.88 23.78 -3.51
N LEU A 6 -14.33 22.77 -2.76
CA LEU A 6 -15.69 22.24 -2.90
C LEU A 6 -16.74 23.24 -2.41
N THR A 7 -16.47 23.94 -1.30
CA THR A 7 -17.37 25.00 -0.81
C THR A 7 -17.47 26.15 -1.80
N GLN A 8 -16.37 26.53 -2.44
CA GLN A 8 -16.35 27.57 -3.48
C GLN A 8 -17.09 27.16 -4.76
N ILE A 9 -16.89 25.92 -5.23
CA ILE A 9 -17.51 25.41 -6.46
C ILE A 9 -19.02 25.27 -6.31
N PHE A 10 -19.47 24.67 -5.20
CA PHE A 10 -20.88 24.33 -4.99
C PHE A 10 -21.64 25.36 -4.15
N VAL A 11 -20.97 26.43 -3.69
CA VAL A 11 -21.55 27.52 -2.88
C VAL A 11 -22.29 26.98 -1.65
N ILE A 12 -21.65 26.04 -0.96
CA ILE A 12 -22.17 25.40 0.26
C ILE A 12 -21.20 25.58 1.42
N ILE A 13 -21.76 25.62 2.64
CA ILE A 13 -20.99 25.87 3.87
C ILE A 13 -20.07 24.66 4.14
N PRO A 14 -18.85 24.87 4.68
CA PRO A 14 -17.91 23.78 4.98
C PRO A 14 -18.49 22.62 5.79
N THR A 15 -19.36 22.92 6.77
CA THR A 15 -20.03 21.90 7.58
C THR A 15 -20.94 21.01 6.73
N THR A 16 -21.69 21.61 5.80
CA THR A 16 -22.53 20.89 4.84
C THR A 16 -21.69 20.01 3.91
N VAL A 17 -20.57 20.52 3.38
CA VAL A 17 -19.62 19.73 2.57
C VAL A 17 -19.12 18.52 3.35
N SER A 18 -18.69 18.72 4.59
CA SER A 18 -18.16 17.64 5.44
C SER A 18 -19.21 16.55 5.69
N CYS A 19 -20.48 16.91 5.93
CA CYS A 19 -21.57 15.94 6.06
C CYS A 19 -21.79 15.15 4.77
N TYR A 20 -21.83 15.82 3.61
CA TYR A 20 -21.99 15.16 2.31
C TYR A 20 -20.83 14.24 1.98
N LEU A 21 -19.58 14.66 2.26
CA LEU A 21 -18.40 13.83 2.04
C LEU A 21 -18.43 12.58 2.90
N THR A 22 -18.79 12.72 4.18
CA THR A 22 -18.92 11.57 5.09
C THR A 22 -19.97 10.59 4.58
N TRP A 23 -21.15 11.10 4.21
CA TRP A 23 -22.24 10.29 3.69
C TRP A 23 -21.90 9.62 2.35
N ALA A 24 -21.29 10.36 1.42
CA ALA A 24 -20.85 9.83 0.14
C ALA A 24 -19.75 8.77 0.30
N MET A 25 -18.85 8.93 1.28
CA MET A 25 -17.82 7.94 1.61
C MET A 25 -18.44 6.62 2.07
N THR A 26 -19.47 6.68 2.92
CA THR A 26 -20.20 5.48 3.34
C THR A 26 -20.84 4.77 2.15
N ILE A 27 -21.55 5.51 1.28
CA ILE A 27 -22.17 4.93 0.08
C ILE A 27 -21.13 4.32 -0.86
N LEU A 28 -20.00 5.01 -1.06
CA LEU A 28 -18.92 4.51 -1.90
C LEU A 28 -18.32 3.23 -1.33
N CYS A 29 -18.07 3.18 -0.02
CA CYS A 29 -17.58 1.99 0.68
C CYS A 29 -18.54 0.82 0.48
N ASP A 30 -19.83 1.02 0.74
CA ASP A 30 -20.84 -0.02 0.59
C ASP A 30 -21.02 -0.49 -0.86
N SER A 31 -20.91 0.41 -1.83
CA SER A 31 -20.95 0.08 -3.26
C SER A 31 -19.75 -0.79 -3.65
N LEU A 32 -18.54 -0.39 -3.22
CA LEU A 32 -17.30 -1.12 -3.50
C LEU A 32 -17.27 -2.50 -2.86
N ARG A 33 -17.86 -2.68 -1.67
CA ARG A 33 -18.00 -3.99 -1.01
C ARG A 33 -18.79 -5.00 -1.86
N GLN A 34 -19.71 -4.54 -2.68
CA GLN A 34 -20.53 -5.38 -3.55
C GLN A 34 -19.88 -5.66 -4.91
N MET A 35 -18.86 -4.88 -5.30
CA MET A 35 -18.20 -5.03 -6.59
C MET A 35 -17.20 -6.18 -6.57
N GLN A 36 -17.35 -7.12 -7.52
CA GLN A 36 -16.42 -8.24 -7.67
C GLN A 36 -15.00 -7.75 -7.97
N ASP A 37 -14.87 -6.74 -8.83
CA ASP A 37 -13.57 -6.21 -9.25
C ASP A 37 -12.83 -5.47 -8.12
N ALA A 38 -13.55 -4.94 -7.14
CA ALA A 38 -12.95 -4.25 -6.00
C ALA A 38 -12.61 -5.19 -4.82
N ARG A 39 -13.08 -6.45 -4.86
CA ARG A 39 -13.06 -7.34 -3.69
C ARG A 39 -11.64 -7.71 -3.26
N VAL A 40 -11.39 -7.70 -1.95
CA VAL A 40 -10.21 -8.31 -1.32
C VAL A 40 -10.55 -9.77 -1.01
N LYS A 41 -9.88 -10.70 -1.68
CA LYS A 41 -10.12 -12.15 -1.54
C LYS A 41 -8.80 -12.87 -1.38
N TRP A 42 -8.74 -13.81 -0.45
CA TRP A 42 -7.60 -14.72 -0.36
C TRP A 42 -7.61 -15.69 -1.54
N PRO A 43 -6.44 -16.05 -2.11
CA PRO A 43 -6.38 -16.96 -3.24
C PRO A 43 -6.98 -18.34 -2.90
N GLN A 44 -7.51 -19.03 -3.90
CA GLN A 44 -8.11 -20.37 -3.73
C GLN A 44 -7.76 -21.30 -4.89
N GLY A 45 -7.48 -22.57 -4.58
CA GLY A 45 -7.24 -23.61 -5.58
C GLY A 45 -6.08 -23.28 -6.52
N GLU A 46 -6.33 -23.35 -7.83
CA GLU A 46 -5.35 -23.12 -8.89
C GLU A 46 -4.77 -21.69 -8.89
N GLU A 47 -5.44 -20.71 -8.25
CA GLU A 47 -4.93 -19.34 -8.13
C GLU A 47 -3.56 -19.29 -7.42
N PHE A 48 -3.23 -20.25 -6.54
CA PHE A 48 -1.91 -20.33 -5.90
C PHE A 48 -0.82 -20.74 -6.89
N GLU A 49 -1.11 -21.72 -7.76
CA GLU A 49 -0.17 -22.20 -8.77
C GLU A 49 0.07 -21.14 -9.85
N GLU A 50 -0.98 -20.45 -10.29
CA GLU A 50 -0.86 -19.33 -11.22
C GLU A 50 0.05 -18.22 -10.68
N ASN A 51 -0.14 -17.86 -9.40
CA ASN A 51 0.68 -16.83 -8.77
C ASN A 51 2.13 -17.29 -8.55
N ASN A 52 2.33 -18.55 -8.14
CA ASN A 52 3.68 -19.12 -8.01
C ASN A 52 4.42 -19.14 -9.35
N ALA A 53 3.73 -19.53 -10.44
CA ALA A 53 4.31 -19.53 -11.77
C ALA A 53 4.82 -18.13 -12.18
N LEU A 54 4.05 -17.07 -11.89
CA LEU A 54 4.48 -15.69 -12.16
C LEU A 54 5.73 -15.29 -11.36
N VAL A 55 5.84 -15.72 -10.11
CA VAL A 55 7.02 -15.43 -9.27
C VAL A 55 8.23 -16.22 -9.75
N VAL A 56 8.07 -17.52 -9.99
CA VAL A 56 9.15 -18.43 -10.43
C VAL A 56 9.72 -18.00 -11.78
N VAL A 57 8.90 -17.47 -12.69
CA VAL A 57 9.36 -16.92 -13.98
C VAL A 57 10.40 -15.81 -13.78
N GLN A 58 10.23 -14.95 -12.77
CA GLN A 58 11.16 -13.85 -12.49
C GLN A 58 12.26 -14.27 -11.50
N HIS A 59 11.94 -15.13 -10.55
CA HIS A 59 12.81 -15.53 -9.45
C HIS A 59 12.72 -17.06 -9.23
N PRO A 60 13.50 -17.86 -9.98
CA PRO A 60 13.40 -19.32 -9.98
C PRO A 60 13.66 -20.00 -8.64
N LEU A 61 14.38 -19.32 -7.74
CA LEU A 61 14.69 -19.84 -6.40
C LEU A 61 13.52 -19.69 -5.40
N LEU A 62 12.48 -18.95 -5.77
CA LEU A 62 11.34 -18.63 -4.89
C LEU A 62 10.16 -19.56 -5.15
N ASP A 63 10.44 -20.86 -5.31
CA ASP A 63 9.40 -21.86 -5.50
C ASP A 63 8.47 -21.92 -4.27
N GLY A 64 7.16 -21.83 -4.51
CA GLY A 64 6.11 -21.74 -3.50
C GLY A 64 5.71 -20.32 -3.11
N ALA A 65 6.43 -19.29 -3.56
CA ALA A 65 6.06 -17.91 -3.28
C ALA A 65 4.90 -17.45 -4.18
N PHE A 66 3.74 -17.11 -3.60
CA PHE A 66 2.56 -16.66 -4.36
C PHE A 66 2.28 -15.16 -4.26
N GLY A 67 3.11 -14.43 -3.49
CA GLY A 67 2.88 -13.02 -3.24
C GLY A 67 3.84 -12.44 -2.22
N SER A 68 3.62 -11.16 -1.90
CA SER A 68 4.45 -10.40 -0.97
C SER A 68 3.64 -9.81 0.18
N LEU A 69 4.27 -9.67 1.34
CA LEU A 69 3.73 -9.02 2.52
C LEU A 69 4.61 -7.82 2.90
N ASP A 70 4.00 -6.67 3.15
CA ASP A 70 4.72 -5.48 3.66
C ASP A 70 3.87 -4.63 4.62
N GLY A 71 4.56 -3.96 5.53
CA GLY A 71 4.02 -2.98 6.46
C GLY A 71 3.99 -1.58 5.86
N LEU A 72 2.98 -0.81 6.24
CA LEU A 72 2.82 0.59 5.87
C LEU A 72 2.44 1.41 7.10
N ASN A 73 3.26 2.41 7.40
CA ASN A 73 2.98 3.39 8.43
C ASN A 73 2.42 4.65 7.79
N LEU A 74 1.18 4.98 8.15
CA LEU A 74 0.48 6.15 7.66
C LEU A 74 0.48 7.23 8.73
N MET A 75 0.97 8.43 8.39
CA MET A 75 1.01 9.55 9.31
C MET A 75 -0.40 9.90 9.79
N VAL A 76 -0.53 10.21 11.08
CA VAL A 76 -1.76 10.70 11.67
C VAL A 76 -1.55 12.03 12.36
N GLN A 77 -2.62 12.81 12.47
CA GLN A 77 -2.59 14.06 13.23
C GLN A 77 -2.28 13.80 14.71
N THR A 78 -1.57 14.72 15.36
CA THR A 78 -1.29 14.63 16.80
C THR A 78 -2.56 14.92 17.61
N SER A 79 -2.90 14.04 18.53
CA SER A 79 -4.00 14.27 19.49
C SER A 79 -3.51 15.02 20.73
N THR A 80 -4.40 15.80 21.35
CA THR A 80 -4.22 16.37 22.69
C THR A 80 -4.46 15.33 23.80
N ASP A 81 -5.07 14.20 23.46
CA ASP A 81 -5.27 13.08 24.37
C ASP A 81 -3.99 12.24 24.48
N GLN A 82 -3.49 12.10 25.70
CA GLN A 82 -2.24 11.42 26.00
C GLN A 82 -2.27 9.92 25.68
N GLU A 83 -3.42 9.25 25.85
CA GLU A 83 -3.53 7.81 25.57
C GLU A 83 -3.45 7.55 24.07
N LEU A 84 -4.24 8.28 23.27
CA LEU A 84 -4.19 8.23 21.80
C LEU A 84 -2.82 8.64 21.26
N LYS A 85 -2.21 9.66 21.85
CA LYS A 85 -0.87 10.12 21.50
C LYS A 85 0.16 9.01 21.72
N ASN A 86 0.14 8.34 22.87
CA ASN A 86 1.04 7.23 23.18
C ASN A 86 0.80 6.02 22.28
N ALA A 87 -0.46 5.67 22.01
CA ALA A 87 -0.83 4.52 21.19
C ALA A 87 -0.38 4.67 19.72
N THR A 88 -0.39 5.90 19.21
CA THR A 88 0.01 6.22 17.82
C THR A 88 1.46 6.66 17.68
N PHE A 89 2.17 6.93 18.77
CA PHE A 89 3.57 7.33 18.71
C PHE A 89 4.46 6.16 18.30
N ASN A 90 5.24 6.35 17.23
CA ASN A 90 6.24 5.40 16.80
C ASN A 90 7.61 5.86 17.30
N GLY A 91 8.21 5.08 18.21
CA GLY A 91 9.50 5.42 18.83
C GLY A 91 10.70 5.38 17.88
N TRP A 92 10.59 4.70 16.73
CA TRP A 92 11.64 4.62 15.72
C TRP A 92 11.59 5.81 14.74
N LEU A 93 10.38 6.20 14.33
CA LEU A 93 10.17 7.31 13.40
C LEU A 93 10.03 8.67 14.11
N HIS A 94 9.95 8.67 15.44
CA HIS A 94 9.79 9.85 16.28
C HIS A 94 8.55 10.72 15.95
N GLU A 95 7.51 10.10 15.38
CA GLU A 95 6.29 10.77 14.94
C GLU A 95 5.05 9.85 15.11
N HIS A 96 3.85 10.38 14.85
CA HIS A 96 2.59 9.68 15.06
C HIS A 96 2.09 8.98 13.80
N PHE A 97 1.89 7.66 13.91
CA PHE A 97 1.44 6.82 12.82
C PHE A 97 0.29 5.89 13.21
N VAL A 98 -0.34 5.37 12.18
CA VAL A 98 -1.19 4.19 12.23
C VAL A 98 -0.57 3.16 11.31
N SER A 99 -0.36 1.96 11.84
CA SER A 99 0.29 0.86 11.11
C SER A 99 -0.76 0.05 10.38
N SER A 100 -0.40 -0.37 9.17
CA SER A 100 -1.19 -1.28 8.34
C SER A 100 -0.26 -2.31 7.73
N VAL A 101 -0.77 -3.52 7.48
CA VAL A 101 -0.01 -4.56 6.77
C VAL A 101 -0.84 -5.02 5.59
N PHE A 102 -0.20 -5.13 4.43
CA PHE A 102 -0.81 -5.52 3.18
C PHE A 102 -0.16 -6.79 2.64
N ALA A 103 -0.98 -7.72 2.18
CA ALA A 103 -0.57 -8.87 1.39
C ALA A 103 -1.02 -8.68 -0.05
N PHE A 104 -0.08 -8.79 -0.98
CA PHE A 104 -0.29 -8.71 -2.41
C PHE A 104 -0.06 -10.07 -3.05
N ASN A 105 -0.85 -10.44 -4.06
CA ASN A 105 -0.52 -11.57 -4.92
C ASN A 105 0.50 -11.17 -6.00
N ALA A 106 1.02 -12.16 -6.74
CA ALA A 106 1.94 -11.94 -7.85
C ALA A 106 1.36 -11.07 -8.99
N LYS A 107 0.02 -11.00 -9.11
CA LYS A 107 -0.68 -10.12 -10.07
C LYS A 107 -0.75 -8.66 -9.60
N GLY A 108 -0.35 -8.36 -8.36
CA GLY A 108 -0.36 -7.03 -7.78
C GLY A 108 -1.69 -6.61 -7.14
N GLU A 109 -2.60 -7.54 -6.88
CA GLU A 109 -3.85 -7.30 -6.16
C GLU A 109 -3.66 -7.45 -4.66
N ILE A 110 -4.38 -6.66 -3.86
CA ILE A 110 -4.45 -6.83 -2.41
C ILE A 110 -5.37 -8.03 -2.09
N ILE A 111 -4.80 -9.05 -1.47
CA ILE A 111 -5.50 -10.29 -1.10
C ILE A 111 -5.88 -10.37 0.38
N ALA A 112 -5.14 -9.65 1.23
CA ALA A 112 -5.51 -9.40 2.62
C ALA A 112 -4.83 -8.13 3.12
N CYS A 113 -5.44 -7.51 4.13
CA CYS A 113 -4.82 -6.41 4.84
C CYS A 113 -5.31 -6.39 6.29
N LYS A 114 -4.46 -5.91 7.19
CA LYS A 114 -4.88 -5.42 8.51
C LYS A 114 -4.61 -3.93 8.55
N LEU A 115 -5.69 -3.16 8.60
CA LEU A 115 -5.65 -1.70 8.55
C LEU A 115 -5.85 -1.12 9.95
N ASN A 116 -5.46 0.14 10.09
CA ASN A 116 -5.84 0.99 11.22
C ASN A 116 -5.35 0.50 12.60
N ALA A 117 -4.17 -0.14 12.66
CA ALA A 117 -3.57 -0.58 13.91
C ALA A 117 -2.80 0.57 14.61
N PRO A 118 -2.66 0.53 15.95
CA PRO A 118 -1.87 1.54 16.67
C PRO A 118 -0.43 1.60 16.14
N GLY A 119 0.10 2.81 15.87
CA GLY A 119 1.46 3.00 15.33
C GLY A 119 2.61 2.56 16.24
N SER A 120 2.31 2.30 17.51
CA SER A 120 3.23 1.68 18.47
C SER A 120 3.43 0.17 18.25
N TRP A 121 2.58 -0.48 17.45
CA TRP A 121 2.65 -1.92 17.23
C TRP A 121 3.68 -2.24 16.15
N HIS A 122 4.43 -3.32 16.37
CA HIS A 122 5.33 -3.87 15.36
C HIS A 122 4.53 -4.56 14.24
N ASP A 123 5.04 -4.50 13.00
CA ASP A 123 4.36 -5.05 11.82
C ASP A 123 3.97 -6.53 12.00
N SER A 124 4.81 -7.34 12.66
CA SER A 124 4.50 -8.74 12.96
C SER A 124 3.27 -8.90 13.87
N CYS A 125 3.03 -7.99 14.80
CA CYS A 125 1.83 -7.99 15.63
C CYS A 125 0.60 -7.63 14.80
N VAL A 126 0.73 -6.65 13.91
CA VAL A 126 -0.34 -6.22 12.99
C VAL A 126 -0.67 -7.31 11.97
N ALA A 127 0.34 -8.06 11.50
CA ALA A 127 0.22 -9.13 10.52
C ALA A 127 -0.41 -10.42 11.08
N LYS A 128 -0.65 -10.54 12.39
CA LYS A 128 -1.19 -11.75 13.02
C LYS A 128 -2.43 -12.35 12.32
N PRO A 129 -3.46 -11.56 11.92
CA PRO A 129 -4.61 -12.11 11.18
C PRO A 129 -4.23 -12.68 9.81
N ILE A 130 -3.18 -12.16 9.18
CA ILE A 130 -2.67 -12.66 7.89
C ILE A 130 -1.89 -13.96 8.12
N TYR A 131 -1.12 -14.06 9.21
CA TYR A 131 -0.47 -15.32 9.59
C TYR A 131 -1.49 -16.42 9.90
N GLU A 132 -2.62 -16.09 10.52
CA GLU A 132 -3.71 -17.05 10.74
C GLU A 132 -4.31 -17.55 9.43
N LYS A 133 -4.49 -16.67 8.43
CA LYS A 133 -4.92 -17.06 7.08
C LYS A 133 -3.88 -17.94 6.39
N LEU A 134 -2.60 -17.60 6.47
CA LEU A 134 -1.51 -18.43 5.95
C LEU A 134 -1.50 -19.82 6.58
N ARG A 135 -1.81 -19.93 7.88
CA ARG A 135 -1.83 -21.21 8.58
C ARG A 135 -3.06 -22.06 8.25
N THR A 136 -4.20 -21.44 7.94
CA THR A 136 -5.50 -22.14 7.87
C THR A 136 -6.09 -22.24 6.47
N GLN A 137 -5.74 -21.33 5.56
CA GLN A 137 -6.36 -21.18 4.23
C GLN A 137 -5.36 -21.36 3.09
N THR A 138 -4.06 -21.51 3.39
CA THR A 138 -3.01 -21.72 2.38
C THR A 138 -2.60 -23.19 2.36
N PRO A 139 -2.51 -23.84 1.17
CA PRO A 139 -2.01 -25.21 1.05
C PRO A 139 -0.53 -25.33 1.45
N GLU A 140 -0.11 -26.54 1.80
CA GLU A 140 1.29 -26.82 2.12
C GLU A 140 2.19 -26.55 0.91
N GLY A 141 3.37 -25.98 1.15
CA GLY A 141 4.34 -25.60 0.11
C GLY A 141 4.22 -24.16 -0.37
N PHE A 142 3.13 -23.45 -0.07
CA PHE A 142 2.97 -22.04 -0.47
C PHE A 142 3.26 -21.06 0.67
N TYR A 143 3.93 -19.95 0.37
CA TYR A 143 4.24 -18.89 1.33
C TYR A 143 4.16 -17.48 0.72
N LEU A 144 4.04 -16.48 1.60
CA LEU A 144 4.21 -15.08 1.24
C LEU A 144 5.63 -14.63 1.55
N TRP A 145 6.24 -13.92 0.62
CA TRP A 145 7.54 -13.30 0.82
C TRP A 145 7.39 -11.99 1.61
N GLY A 146 8.04 -11.88 2.76
CA GLY A 146 8.11 -10.61 3.50
C GLY A 146 9.20 -9.73 2.91
N ASN A 147 8.86 -8.58 2.33
CA ASN A 147 9.86 -7.61 1.89
C ASN A 147 9.72 -6.32 2.72
N ARG A 148 10.85 -5.73 3.11
CA ARG A 148 10.90 -4.49 3.91
C ARG A 148 10.99 -3.25 2.99
N GLY A 149 10.24 -3.24 1.88
CA GLY A 149 10.58 -2.41 0.70
C GLY A 149 9.45 -1.98 -0.24
N ILE A 150 8.18 -2.19 0.08
CA ILE A 150 7.03 -1.71 -0.71
C ILE A 150 6.50 -0.39 -0.11
N GLN A 151 7.38 0.44 0.46
CA GLN A 151 7.04 1.83 0.85
C GLN A 151 6.59 2.70 -0.33
N GLY A 152 6.84 2.28 -1.59
CA GLY A 152 6.52 3.04 -2.79
C GLY A 152 5.05 3.01 -3.26
N SER A 153 4.25 2.02 -2.86
CA SER A 153 2.92 1.82 -3.46
C SER A 153 1.85 2.78 -2.96
N PHE A 154 2.05 3.41 -1.80
CA PHE A 154 1.10 4.34 -1.17
C PHE A 154 1.68 5.74 -0.92
N GLY A 155 2.66 6.16 -1.72
CA GLY A 155 3.21 7.52 -1.65
C GLY A 155 2.13 8.60 -1.75
N CYS A 156 0.97 8.32 -2.35
CA CYS A 156 -0.10 9.31 -2.53
C CYS A 156 -0.82 9.74 -1.24
N LEU A 157 -0.64 9.04 -0.10
CA LEU A 157 -1.30 9.40 1.16
C LEU A 157 -0.41 10.32 2.03
N HIS A 158 0.00 11.46 1.48
CA HIS A 158 0.88 12.42 2.15
C HIS A 158 0.18 13.29 3.20
N VAL A 159 -1.15 13.29 3.25
CA VAL A 159 -1.91 14.10 4.22
C VAL A 159 -2.12 13.30 5.50
N PRO A 160 -1.72 13.82 6.68
CA PRO A 160 -1.93 13.15 7.95
C PRO A 160 -3.41 12.82 8.16
N LEU A 161 -3.69 11.54 8.43
CA LEU A 161 -5.05 11.08 8.65
C LEU A 161 -5.62 11.64 9.96
N PRO A 162 -6.94 11.93 10.02
CA PRO A 162 -7.57 12.42 11.22
C PRO A 162 -7.48 11.38 12.35
N ILE A 163 -6.94 11.77 13.50
CA ILE A 163 -6.70 10.85 14.63
C ILE A 163 -7.97 10.54 15.42
N ARG A 164 -8.88 11.51 15.54
CA ARG A 164 -10.07 11.44 16.42
C ARG A 164 -11.18 10.53 15.91
N TYR A 165 -11.25 10.29 14.59
CA TYR A 165 -12.36 9.56 13.97
C TYR A 165 -11.86 8.23 13.41
N HIS A 166 -11.72 7.23 14.27
CA HIS A 166 -11.16 5.94 13.87
C HIS A 166 -12.05 5.18 12.86
N GLU A 167 -13.37 5.35 12.93
CA GLU A 167 -14.33 4.73 11.99
C GLU A 167 -14.20 5.33 10.60
N THR A 168 -14.30 6.66 10.48
CA THR A 168 -14.14 7.37 9.20
C THR A 168 -12.77 7.13 8.57
N ARG A 169 -11.71 7.05 9.39
CA ARG A 169 -10.38 6.67 8.92
C ARG A 169 -10.36 5.23 8.42
N GLY A 170 -11.03 4.31 9.11
CA GLY A 170 -11.22 2.93 8.68
C GLY A 170 -11.90 2.85 7.31
N ASP A 171 -13.03 3.53 7.15
CA ASP A 171 -13.80 3.57 5.89
C ASP A 171 -12.96 4.12 4.75
N LEU A 172 -12.21 5.20 4.98
CA LEU A 172 -11.31 5.78 3.97
C LEU A 172 -10.25 4.76 3.53
N LEU A 173 -9.60 4.08 4.49
CA LEU A 173 -8.58 3.08 4.17
C LEU A 173 -9.17 1.89 3.43
N GLU A 174 -10.37 1.45 3.82
CA GLU A 174 -11.09 0.37 3.14
C GLU A 174 -11.45 0.74 1.70
N VAL A 175 -11.97 1.96 1.48
CA VAL A 175 -12.25 2.51 0.14
C VAL A 175 -10.97 2.56 -0.70
N CYS A 176 -9.86 3.03 -0.14
CA CYS A 176 -8.57 3.05 -0.85
C CYS A 176 -8.13 1.65 -1.30
N VAL A 177 -8.30 0.63 -0.44
CA VAL A 177 -7.96 -0.76 -0.77
C VAL A 177 -8.86 -1.31 -1.88
N HIS A 178 -10.16 -1.08 -1.78
CA HIS A 178 -11.11 -1.52 -2.80
C HIS A 178 -10.88 -0.86 -4.14
N LEU A 179 -10.66 0.46 -4.16
CA LEU A 179 -10.33 1.20 -5.38
C LEU A 179 -9.00 0.75 -5.98
N PHE A 180 -8.01 0.41 -5.16
CA PHE A 180 -6.75 -0.15 -5.64
C PHE A 180 -7.00 -1.48 -6.38
N ASN A 181 -7.75 -2.41 -5.79
CA ASN A 181 -8.08 -3.67 -6.46
C ASN A 181 -8.92 -3.45 -7.72
N TYR A 182 -9.93 -2.58 -7.66
CA TYR A 182 -10.74 -2.22 -8.81
C TYR A 182 -9.88 -1.69 -9.96
N HIS A 183 -8.94 -0.80 -9.64
CA HIS A 183 -7.99 -0.26 -10.60
C HIS A 183 -7.09 -1.37 -11.16
N THR A 184 -6.46 -2.18 -10.30
CA THR A 184 -5.59 -3.28 -10.73
C THR A 184 -6.31 -4.27 -11.64
N ARG A 185 -7.57 -4.61 -11.37
CA ARG A 185 -8.35 -5.56 -12.18
C ARG A 185 -8.89 -4.95 -13.47
N THR A 186 -9.38 -3.72 -13.42
CA THR A 186 -10.01 -3.08 -14.60
C THR A 186 -8.97 -2.57 -15.58
N ILE A 187 -7.88 -2.01 -15.06
CA ILE A 187 -6.87 -1.33 -15.85
C ILE A 187 -5.65 -2.24 -16.08
N GLY A 188 -5.40 -3.24 -15.23
CA GLY A 188 -4.38 -4.27 -15.47
C GLY A 188 -2.93 -3.79 -15.34
N TYR A 189 -2.71 -2.57 -14.82
CA TYR A 189 -1.40 -1.93 -14.80
C TYR A 189 -0.92 -1.61 -13.40
N ASN A 190 0.00 -2.43 -12.90
CA ASN A 190 1.01 -1.96 -11.98
C ASN A 190 1.93 -1.00 -12.76
N GLN A 191 2.01 0.28 -12.34
CA GLN A 191 2.84 1.30 -13.01
C GLN A 191 4.30 0.87 -13.18
N ILE A 192 4.79 -0.05 -12.33
CA ILE A 192 6.11 -0.69 -12.46
C ILE A 192 6.27 -1.34 -13.84
N ARG A 193 5.26 -2.05 -14.34
CA ARG A 193 5.34 -2.77 -15.63
C ARG A 193 5.13 -1.86 -16.84
N SER A 194 4.20 -0.91 -16.77
CA SER A 194 3.84 -0.08 -17.94
C SER A 194 4.69 1.18 -18.09
N VAL A 195 5.18 1.74 -16.98
CA VAL A 195 5.94 2.99 -16.99
C VAL A 195 7.42 2.72 -16.71
N TYR A 196 7.74 1.98 -15.66
CA TYR A 196 9.14 1.85 -15.21
C TYR A 196 9.92 0.75 -15.93
N MET A 197 9.32 -0.41 -16.22
CA MET A 197 10.01 -1.50 -16.92
C MET A 197 10.50 -1.14 -18.33
N PRO A 198 9.74 -0.45 -19.20
CA PRO A 198 10.26 0.01 -20.48
C PRO A 198 11.46 0.96 -20.31
N ILE A 199 11.41 1.85 -19.30
CA ILE A 199 12.53 2.76 -18.97
C ILE A 199 13.77 1.98 -18.51
N TRP A 200 13.56 0.90 -17.74
CA TRP A 200 14.63 0.03 -17.26
C TRP A 200 15.21 -0.86 -18.37
N GLN A 201 14.38 -1.34 -19.30
CA GLN A 201 14.77 -2.18 -20.43
C GLN A 201 15.47 -1.39 -21.55
N GLU A 202 14.97 -0.20 -21.92
CA GLU A 202 15.59 0.68 -22.93
C GLU A 202 16.95 1.24 -22.47
N GLY A 203 17.22 1.22 -21.16
CA GLY A 203 18.41 1.81 -20.55
C GLY A 203 19.63 0.90 -20.43
N GLY A 204 19.55 -0.39 -20.80
CA GLY A 204 20.67 -1.32 -20.66
C GLY A 204 20.99 -1.72 -19.20
N GLN A 205 19.97 -1.87 -18.35
CA GLN A 205 20.16 -2.25 -16.94
C GLN A 205 20.59 -3.71 -16.71
N GLU A 206 20.70 -4.55 -17.74
CA GLU A 206 21.18 -5.92 -17.60
C GLU A 206 22.51 -5.96 -16.81
N GLU A 207 23.43 -5.04 -17.10
CA GLU A 207 24.71 -4.92 -16.39
C GLU A 207 24.56 -4.44 -14.94
N ILE A 208 23.59 -3.57 -14.62
CA ILE A 208 23.35 -3.07 -13.26
C ILE A 208 22.76 -4.17 -12.37
N TRP A 209 21.84 -4.97 -12.91
CA TRP A 209 21.27 -6.12 -12.20
C TRP A 209 22.29 -7.26 -12.02
N GLN A 210 23.13 -7.51 -13.03
CA GLN A 210 24.19 -8.53 -12.98
C GLN A 210 25.39 -8.14 -12.10
N SER A 211 25.68 -6.84 -11.95
CA SER A 211 26.85 -6.33 -11.21
C SER A 211 26.50 -5.53 -9.95
N PHE A 212 25.25 -5.61 -9.48
CA PHE A 212 24.73 -4.82 -8.36
C PHE A 212 25.59 -4.88 -7.09
N GLU A 213 26.24 -6.02 -6.83
CA GLU A 213 27.16 -6.23 -5.70
C GLU A 213 28.42 -5.35 -5.76
N ASN A 214 28.80 -4.86 -6.95
CA ASN A 214 30.03 -4.11 -7.20
C ASN A 214 29.81 -2.62 -7.47
N ILE A 215 28.56 -2.14 -7.48
CA ILE A 215 28.25 -0.73 -7.74
C ILE A 215 28.26 0.04 -6.42
N LEU A 216 29.10 1.07 -6.33
CA LEU A 216 29.11 2.00 -5.20
C LEU A 216 27.79 2.79 -5.13
N PHE A 217 27.31 3.05 -3.91
CA PHE A 217 26.06 3.78 -3.66
C PHE A 217 25.99 5.16 -4.35
N SER A 218 27.13 5.82 -4.55
CA SER A 218 27.23 7.09 -5.29
C SER A 218 26.90 6.91 -6.78
N ASP A 219 27.31 5.80 -7.37
CA ASP A 219 27.14 5.51 -8.78
C ASP A 219 25.71 5.03 -9.07
N GLN A 220 25.06 4.37 -8.09
CA GLN A 220 23.63 4.06 -8.15
C GLN A 220 22.79 5.34 -8.25
N ARG A 221 23.10 6.37 -7.47
CA ARG A 221 22.35 7.63 -7.45
C ARG A 221 22.56 8.48 -8.70
N ASN A 222 23.77 8.45 -9.27
CA ASN A 222 24.07 9.11 -10.55
C ASN A 222 23.42 8.40 -11.75
N ASN A 223 23.21 7.08 -11.65
CA ASN A 223 22.56 6.27 -12.68
C ASN A 223 21.05 6.12 -12.49
N ASP A 224 20.48 6.69 -11.42
CA ASP A 224 19.04 6.68 -11.16
C ASP A 224 18.30 7.63 -12.11
N ARG A 225 17.83 7.07 -13.22
CA ARG A 225 17.07 7.80 -14.25
C ARG A 225 15.62 8.07 -13.85
N VAL A 226 15.16 7.53 -12.72
CA VAL A 226 13.84 7.83 -12.14
C VAL A 226 13.92 9.07 -11.26
N ALA A 227 15.13 9.59 -10.99
CA ALA A 227 15.34 10.83 -10.25
C ALA A 227 14.58 12.04 -10.79
N ARG A 228 14.30 12.08 -12.09
CA ARG A 228 13.44 13.11 -12.71
C ARG A 228 12.00 13.14 -12.19
N PHE A 229 11.54 12.07 -11.54
CA PHE A 229 10.23 11.95 -10.92
C PHE A 229 10.26 12.18 -9.40
N TYR A 230 11.45 12.20 -8.77
CA TYR A 230 11.58 12.64 -7.39
C TYR A 230 11.57 14.17 -7.36
N ASN A 231 10.65 14.77 -6.61
CA ASN A 231 10.73 16.19 -6.26
C ASN A 231 11.92 16.38 -5.31
N ILE A 232 13.13 16.47 -5.86
CA ILE A 232 14.32 16.82 -5.10
C ILE A 232 14.21 18.31 -4.80
N VAL A 233 13.82 18.65 -3.56
CA VAL A 233 14.01 20.01 -3.04
C VAL A 233 15.51 20.23 -3.01
N SER A 234 16.01 21.07 -3.92
CA SER A 234 17.38 21.56 -3.88
C SER A 234 17.54 22.41 -2.63
N HIS A 235 18.22 21.86 -1.63
CA HIS A 235 18.79 22.68 -0.57
C HIS A 235 20.03 23.35 -1.15
N GLU A 236 19.92 24.64 -1.45
CA GLU A 236 21.06 25.56 -1.54
C GLU A 236 21.72 25.72 -0.17
#